data_AF-A0A7R9WIL7-F1
#
_entry.id   AF-A0A7R9WIL7-F1
#
_cell.length_a   1.000
_cell.length_b   1.000
_cell.length_c   1.000
_cell.angle_alpha   90.00
_cell.angle_beta   90.00
_cell.angle_gamma   90.00
#
_symmetry.space_group_name_H-M   'P 1'
#
loop_
_entity.id
_entity.type
_entity.pdbx_description
1 polymer ?
#
loop_
_entity_poly.entity_id
_entity_poly.type
_entity_poly.pdbx_seq_one_letter_code
_entity_poly.pdbx_strand_id
1 'polypeptide(L)'
;DGDNLTDYEELFVYETNATNVDTDKDGISDWDEVNIFNHDPKNDDSDSDKVGDYEEAYVYMTNGSDVDSDGDGLDDYEELFAYRTNATNADTDGDNINDGHEVNIFDHDPKKTDTDGDMIGDY
;
A
#
# COMPACT_ATOMS: atom_id res chain seq x y z
N ASP A 1 21.23 -3.69 17.15
CA ASP A 1 22.17 -4.48 16.26
C ASP A 1 22.95 -3.67 15.20
N GLY A 2 22.83 -2.34 15.18
CA GLY A 2 23.56 -1.48 14.23
C GLY A 2 22.70 -0.93 13.09
N ASP A 3 21.39 -1.12 13.16
CA ASP A 3 20.34 -0.50 12.34
C ASP A 3 20.06 1.00 12.67
N ASN A 4 20.63 1.51 13.76
CA ASN A 4 20.47 2.87 14.33
C ASN A 4 19.37 3.03 15.39
N LEU A 5 18.65 1.97 15.75
CA LEU A 5 17.90 1.96 17.01
C LEU A 5 18.84 1.60 18.18
N THR A 6 18.55 2.18 19.35
CA THR A 6 19.21 1.76 20.58
C THR A 6 18.54 0.50 21.15
N ASP A 7 19.30 -0.35 21.84
CA ASP A 7 18.72 -1.51 22.56
C ASP A 7 17.53 -1.13 23.48
N TYR A 8 17.49 0.11 23.98
CA TYR A 8 16.36 0.61 24.77
C TYR A 8 15.12 0.87 23.91
N GLU A 9 15.28 1.49 22.74
CA GLU A 9 14.17 1.72 21.79
C GLU A 9 13.63 0.41 21.26
N GLU A 10 14.51 -0.51 20.84
CA GLU A 10 14.14 -1.84 20.35
C GLU A 10 13.35 -2.59 21.43
N LEU A 11 13.86 -2.71 22.65
CA LEU A 11 13.21 -3.52 23.69
C LEU A 11 12.00 -2.89 24.38
N PHE A 12 11.91 -1.55 24.44
CA PHE A 12 10.91 -0.86 25.28
C PHE A 12 10.04 0.15 24.55
N VAL A 13 10.34 0.49 23.30
CA VAL A 13 9.53 1.43 22.50
C VAL A 13 8.84 0.69 21.36
N TYR A 14 9.60 0.00 20.51
CA TYR A 14 9.07 -0.70 19.33
C TYR A 14 8.84 -2.20 19.59
N GLU A 15 9.45 -2.74 20.65
CA GLU A 15 9.41 -4.16 21.02
C GLU A 15 9.99 -5.08 19.93
N THR A 16 10.99 -4.59 19.21
CA THR A 16 11.74 -5.32 18.19
C THR A 16 12.93 -6.08 18.77
N ASN A 17 13.66 -6.82 17.94
CA ASN A 17 14.77 -7.65 18.37
C ASN A 17 16.11 -6.89 18.32
N ALA A 18 16.62 -6.47 19.49
CA ALA A 18 17.86 -5.69 19.64
C ALA A 18 19.16 -6.27 19.03
N THR A 19 19.10 -7.51 18.52
CA THR A 19 20.21 -8.24 17.91
C THR A 19 19.98 -8.60 16.45
N ASN A 20 18.88 -8.14 15.84
CA ASN A 20 18.49 -8.41 14.46
C ASN A 20 17.92 -7.15 13.80
N VAL A 21 18.65 -6.60 12.83
CA VAL A 21 18.41 -5.29 12.19
C VAL A 21 17.06 -5.13 11.49
N ASP A 22 16.34 -6.24 11.32
CA ASP A 22 15.16 -6.44 10.49
C ASP A 22 14.36 -7.56 11.17
N THR A 23 13.45 -7.16 12.05
CA THR A 23 12.86 -8.02 13.07
C THR A 23 11.87 -9.02 12.48
N ASP A 24 11.05 -8.62 11.51
CA ASP A 24 10.09 -9.49 10.81
C ASP A 24 10.65 -10.16 9.55
N LYS A 25 11.76 -9.66 9.01
CA LYS A 25 12.51 -10.22 7.87
C LYS A 25 11.86 -9.97 6.52
N ASP A 26 11.17 -8.85 6.38
CA ASP A 26 10.62 -8.39 5.11
C ASP A 26 11.72 -7.77 4.20
N GLY A 27 12.86 -7.38 4.78
CA GLY A 27 14.00 -6.77 4.10
C GLY A 27 14.14 -5.25 4.29
N ILE A 28 13.29 -4.63 5.10
CA ILE A 28 13.42 -3.28 5.62
C ILE A 28 14.06 -3.35 7.01
N SER A 29 14.83 -2.34 7.41
CA SER A 29 15.38 -2.31 8.77
C SER A 29 14.37 -1.73 9.76
N ASP A 30 14.39 -2.20 11.01
CA ASP A 30 13.49 -1.70 12.07
C ASP A 30 13.51 -0.16 12.15
N TRP A 31 14.71 0.43 11.97
CA TRP A 31 14.88 1.88 11.95
C TRP A 31 14.21 2.56 10.75
N ASP A 32 14.34 2.00 9.54
CA ASP A 32 13.76 2.55 8.32
C ASP A 32 12.22 2.44 8.36
N GLU A 33 11.69 1.34 8.86
CA GLU A 33 10.24 1.14 9.03
C GLU A 33 9.65 2.24 9.92
N VAL A 34 10.21 2.46 11.11
CA VAL A 34 9.63 3.43 12.07
C VAL A 34 9.94 4.90 11.75
N ASN A 35 11.02 5.21 11.00
CA ASN A 35 11.44 6.61 10.74
C ASN A 35 11.25 7.08 9.29
N ILE A 36 11.16 6.17 8.32
CA ILE A 36 11.01 6.51 6.90
C ILE A 36 9.62 6.13 6.40
N PHE A 37 9.22 4.87 6.60
CA PHE A 37 8.02 4.31 5.96
C PHE A 37 6.77 4.34 6.83
N ASN A 38 6.93 4.50 8.15
CA ASN A 38 5.87 4.39 9.16
C ASN A 38 5.24 2.99 9.29
N HIS A 39 5.94 1.95 8.84
CA HIS A 39 5.53 0.55 8.95
C HIS A 39 5.74 -0.02 10.38
N ASP A 40 5.08 -1.12 10.72
CA ASP A 40 5.28 -1.89 11.97
C ASP A 40 6.44 -2.87 11.81
N PRO A 41 7.59 -2.66 12.48
CA PRO A 41 8.82 -3.45 12.33
C PRO A 41 8.76 -4.89 12.86
N LYS A 42 7.56 -5.42 13.06
CA LYS A 42 7.30 -6.77 13.58
C LYS A 42 6.30 -7.51 12.71
N ASN A 43 5.89 -6.93 11.59
CA ASN A 43 4.85 -7.41 10.73
C ASN A 43 5.20 -7.11 9.27
N ASP A 44 5.44 -8.16 8.49
CA ASP A 44 5.88 -8.07 7.08
C ASP A 44 4.78 -7.58 6.09
N ASP A 45 3.61 -7.21 6.62
CA ASP A 45 2.39 -6.74 5.95
C ASP A 45 1.60 -5.91 6.98
N SER A 46 2.06 -4.68 7.20
CA SER A 46 1.74 -3.82 8.33
C SER A 46 0.26 -3.44 8.42
N ASP A 47 -0.41 -3.25 7.30
CA ASP A 47 -1.84 -2.95 7.21
C ASP A 47 -2.72 -4.18 6.93
N SER A 48 -2.10 -5.33 6.65
CA SER A 48 -2.76 -6.62 6.42
C SER A 48 -3.63 -6.67 5.15
N ASP A 49 -3.26 -5.93 4.10
CA ASP A 49 -3.98 -5.91 2.83
C ASP A 49 -3.58 -7.06 1.86
N LYS A 50 -2.47 -7.77 2.16
CA LYS A 50 -1.81 -8.86 1.38
C LYS A 50 -0.73 -8.39 0.40
N VAL A 51 -0.29 -7.14 0.47
CA VAL A 51 0.93 -6.62 -0.12
C VAL A 51 1.96 -6.49 1.00
N GLY A 52 3.20 -6.92 0.76
CA GLY A 52 4.23 -6.87 1.79
C GLY A 52 4.85 -5.49 1.88
N ASP A 53 5.23 -5.08 3.08
CA ASP A 53 5.81 -3.77 3.39
C ASP A 53 6.98 -3.39 2.46
N TYR A 54 7.88 -4.34 2.19
CA TYR A 54 8.95 -4.18 1.22
C TYR A 54 8.43 -3.89 -0.20
N GLU A 55 7.45 -4.64 -0.68
CA GLU A 55 6.84 -4.43 -1.99
C GLU A 55 6.19 -3.05 -2.09
N GLU A 56 5.49 -2.62 -1.04
CA GLU A 56 4.84 -1.31 -1.02
C GLU A 56 5.85 -0.17 -1.02
N ALA A 57 6.84 -0.22 -0.13
CA ALA A 57 7.86 0.81 0.00
C ALA A 57 8.77 0.95 -1.23
N TYR A 58 9.10 -0.16 -1.91
CA TYR A 58 10.14 -0.17 -2.94
C TYR A 58 9.69 -0.58 -4.34
N VAL A 59 8.53 -1.22 -4.50
CA VAL A 59 8.03 -1.71 -5.79
C VAL A 59 6.81 -0.93 -6.26
N TYR A 60 5.78 -0.83 -5.42
CA TYR A 60 4.49 -0.23 -5.80
C TYR A 60 4.34 1.23 -5.39
N MET A 61 5.14 1.69 -4.43
CA MET A 61 5.09 3.06 -3.88
C MET A 61 3.73 3.38 -3.23
N THR A 62 3.06 2.34 -2.71
CA THR A 62 1.90 2.43 -1.82
C THR A 62 2.37 2.63 -0.37
N ASN A 63 1.43 2.75 0.55
CA ASN A 63 1.66 2.99 1.96
C ASN A 63 1.28 1.74 2.76
N GLY A 64 2.24 0.91 3.16
CA GLY A 64 1.95 -0.35 3.87
C GLY A 64 1.40 -0.20 5.28
N SER A 65 1.06 1.01 5.70
CA SER A 65 0.29 1.28 6.91
C SER A 65 -1.15 1.70 6.64
N ASP A 66 -1.61 1.62 5.39
CA ASP A 66 -2.92 2.06 4.94
C ASP A 66 -3.41 1.19 3.77
N VAL A 67 -4.36 0.29 4.07
CA VAL A 67 -4.88 -0.72 3.13
C VAL A 67 -5.39 -0.17 1.80
N ASP A 68 -5.68 1.12 1.70
CA ASP A 68 -6.23 1.83 0.54
C ASP A 68 -5.45 3.15 0.40
N SER A 69 -4.32 3.07 -0.31
CA SER A 69 -3.29 4.12 -0.32
C SER A 69 -3.73 5.45 -0.91
N ASP A 70 -4.71 5.44 -1.83
CA ASP A 70 -5.26 6.66 -2.42
C ASP A 70 -6.67 7.02 -1.95
N GLY A 71 -7.30 6.13 -1.16
CA GLY A 71 -8.54 6.37 -0.44
C GLY A 71 -9.78 6.31 -1.33
N ASP A 72 -9.75 5.54 -2.42
CA ASP A 72 -10.83 5.47 -3.39
C ASP A 72 -11.90 4.41 -3.09
N GLY A 73 -11.60 3.51 -2.15
CA GLY A 73 -12.46 2.43 -1.70
C GLY A 73 -12.12 1.04 -2.24
N LEU A 74 -11.00 0.86 -2.93
CA LEU A 74 -10.36 -0.44 -3.22
C LEU A 74 -9.11 -0.61 -2.36
N ASP A 75 -8.83 -1.83 -1.90
CA ASP A 75 -7.54 -2.08 -1.24
C ASP A 75 -6.38 -2.18 -2.25
N ASP A 76 -5.14 -1.88 -1.83
CA ASP A 76 -3.98 -1.83 -2.73
C ASP A 76 -3.78 -3.19 -3.44
N TYR A 77 -4.03 -4.28 -2.73
CA TYR A 77 -4.06 -5.63 -3.32
C TYR A 77 -5.09 -5.77 -4.46
N GLU A 78 -6.34 -5.34 -4.27
CA GLU A 78 -7.41 -5.38 -5.26
C GLU A 78 -7.02 -4.59 -6.51
N GLU A 79 -6.49 -3.39 -6.32
CA GLU A 79 -6.02 -2.54 -7.40
C GLU A 79 -4.85 -3.17 -8.17
N LEU A 80 -3.79 -3.56 -7.47
CA LEU A 80 -2.58 -4.09 -8.07
C LEU A 80 -2.78 -5.43 -8.77
N PHE A 81 -3.63 -6.32 -8.22
CA PHE A 81 -3.72 -7.71 -8.67
C PHE A 81 -5.05 -8.08 -9.34
N ALA A 82 -6.18 -7.52 -8.91
CA ALA A 82 -7.49 -7.83 -9.47
C ALA A 82 -7.87 -6.89 -10.62
N TYR A 83 -7.87 -5.58 -10.38
CA TYR A 83 -8.36 -4.58 -11.35
C TYR A 83 -7.26 -4.04 -12.27
N ARG A 84 -5.99 -4.08 -11.82
CA ARG A 84 -4.82 -3.53 -12.52
C ARG A 84 -4.94 -2.01 -12.71
N THR A 85 -5.46 -1.33 -11.71
CA THR A 85 -5.50 0.13 -11.56
C THR A 85 -4.21 0.63 -10.92
N ASN A 86 -4.12 1.93 -10.66
CA ASN A 86 -2.98 2.56 -10.00
C ASN A 86 -3.33 2.90 -8.55
N ALA A 87 -2.86 2.07 -7.60
CA ALA A 87 -3.09 2.21 -6.17
C ALA A 87 -2.54 3.47 -5.47
N THR A 88 -2.09 4.45 -6.24
CA THR A 88 -1.64 5.75 -5.74
C THR A 88 -2.39 6.90 -6.42
N ASN A 89 -3.45 6.58 -7.15
CA ASN A 89 -4.21 7.49 -7.98
C ASN A 89 -5.64 6.98 -8.15
N ALA A 90 -6.52 7.52 -7.32
CA ALA A 90 -7.93 7.15 -7.21
C ALA A 90 -8.74 7.18 -8.52
N ASP A 91 -8.23 7.75 -9.62
CA ASP A 91 -8.91 7.83 -10.92
C ASP A 91 -7.88 7.46 -12.00
N THR A 92 -7.74 6.16 -12.26
CA THR A 92 -6.67 5.58 -13.08
C THR A 92 -6.73 6.04 -14.53
N ASP A 93 -7.93 6.19 -15.09
CA ASP A 93 -8.10 6.60 -16.48
C ASP A 93 -8.30 8.10 -16.70
N GLY A 94 -8.55 8.85 -15.62
CA GLY A 94 -8.61 10.30 -15.58
C GLY A 94 -9.95 10.86 -16.08
N ASP A 95 -11.05 10.12 -15.95
CA ASP A 95 -12.37 10.53 -16.41
C ASP A 95 -13.23 11.26 -15.36
N ASN A 96 -12.70 11.41 -14.13
CA ASN A 96 -13.30 12.02 -12.94
C ASN A 96 -14.31 11.16 -12.17
N ILE A 97 -14.39 9.86 -12.46
CA ILE A 97 -14.94 8.86 -11.54
C ILE A 97 -13.74 8.16 -10.88
N ASN A 98 -13.84 7.83 -9.59
CA ASN A 98 -12.78 7.09 -8.95
C ASN A 98 -12.95 5.57 -9.18
N ASP A 99 -11.84 4.83 -9.23
CA ASP A 99 -11.82 3.43 -9.64
C ASP A 99 -12.74 2.58 -8.73
N GLY A 100 -12.72 2.86 -7.43
CA GLY A 100 -13.60 2.25 -6.44
C GLY A 100 -15.09 2.47 -6.70
N HIS A 101 -15.55 3.64 -7.18
CA HIS A 101 -16.95 3.80 -7.57
C HIS A 101 -17.28 3.08 -8.87
N GLU A 102 -16.37 3.09 -9.86
CA GLU A 102 -16.58 2.38 -11.12
C GLU A 102 -16.80 0.89 -10.88
N VAL A 103 -15.93 0.28 -10.07
CA VAL A 103 -16.01 -1.13 -9.70
C VAL A 103 -17.22 -1.43 -8.82
N ASN A 104 -17.40 -0.70 -7.72
CA ASN A 104 -18.37 -1.10 -6.68
C ASN A 104 -19.81 -0.64 -6.95
N ILE A 105 -20.01 0.39 -7.79
CA ILE A 105 -21.31 1.03 -8.00
C ILE A 105 -21.79 0.88 -9.45
N PHE A 106 -20.91 1.13 -10.43
CA PHE A 106 -21.32 1.26 -11.83
C PHE A 106 -21.08 0.01 -12.67
N ASP A 107 -20.25 -0.94 -12.22
CA ASP A 107 -19.79 -2.09 -13.03
C ASP A 107 -19.07 -1.61 -14.31
N HIS A 108 -18.32 -0.52 -14.17
CA HIS A 108 -17.48 0.08 -15.22
C HIS A 108 -16.04 -0.46 -15.15
N ASP A 109 -15.29 -0.32 -16.25
CA ASP A 109 -13.87 -0.71 -16.31
C ASP A 109 -13.00 0.51 -15.97
N PRO A 110 -12.38 0.58 -14.77
CA PRO A 110 -11.66 1.77 -14.26
C PRO A 110 -10.37 2.13 -15.01
N LYS A 111 -10.18 1.57 -16.19
CA LYS A 111 -9.05 1.83 -17.09
C LYS A 111 -9.53 2.38 -18.42
N LYS A 112 -10.82 2.72 -18.52
CA LYS A 112 -11.47 3.17 -19.72
C LYS A 112 -12.45 4.28 -19.39
N THR A 113 -12.08 5.47 -19.85
CA THR A 113 -12.94 6.67 -19.83
C THR A 113 -14.28 6.53 -20.59
N ASP A 114 -14.55 5.38 -21.19
CA ASP A 114 -15.73 4.99 -21.97
C ASP A 114 -15.77 3.45 -21.96
N THR A 115 -16.47 2.88 -20.98
CA THR A 115 -16.51 1.43 -20.76
C THR A 115 -17.26 0.69 -21.85
N ASP A 116 -18.38 1.24 -22.33
CA ASP A 116 -19.30 0.55 -23.25
C ASP A 116 -19.02 0.82 -24.74
N GLY A 117 -18.14 1.78 -25.02
CA GLY A 117 -17.64 2.12 -26.36
C GLY A 117 -18.66 2.85 -27.22
N ASP A 118 -19.63 3.54 -26.61
CA ASP A 118 -20.66 4.29 -27.33
C ASP A 118 -20.23 5.72 -27.75
N MET A 119 -19.00 6.11 -27.42
CA MET A 119 -18.39 7.43 -27.64
C MET A 119 -18.89 8.53 -26.69
N ILE A 120 -19.56 8.17 -25.60
CA ILE A 120 -19.89 9.01 -24.45
C ILE A 120 -19.01 8.53 -23.29
N GLY A 121 -18.45 9.46 -22.53
CA GLY A 121 -17.65 9.07 -21.36
C GLY A 121 -18.52 8.57 -20.22
N ASP A 122 -17.91 7.89 -19.26
CA ASP A 122 -18.64 7.25 -18.17
C ASP A 122 -19.21 8.27 -17.13
N TYR A 123 -18.69 9.50 -17.11
CA TYR A 123 -19.05 10.62 -16.20
C TYR A 123 -20.38 11.37 -16.45
#